data_AF-A0A519QXF4-F1
#
_entry.id   AF-A0A519QXF4-F1
#
_cell.length_a   1.000
_cell.length_b   1.000
_cell.length_c   1.000
_cell.angle_alpha   90.00
_cell.angle_beta   90.00
_cell.angle_gamma   90.00
#
_symmetry.space_group_name_H-M   'P 1'
#
loop_
_entity.id
_entity.type
_entity.pdbx_description
1 polymer ?
#
loop_
_entity_poly.entity_id
_entity_poly.type
_entity_poly.pdbx_seq_one_letter_code
_entity_poly.pdbx_strand_id
1 'polypeptide(L)'
;MKFIYGLGLSVAVLIIACSCSKSPTNSTETPPIYTEPVKTEVSFWLTKGDQTALLKKQNIALNFSATSNSSPTIEVDPNTTFQTIDGFGYT
;
A
#
# COMPACT_ATOMS: atom_id res chain seq x y z
N MET A 1 -47.00 -26.14 20.18
CA MET A 1 -45.51 -26.01 20.16
C MET A 1 -44.82 -26.29 18.82
N LYS A 2 -45.50 -26.76 17.76
CA LYS A 2 -44.89 -26.95 16.42
C LYS A 2 -44.95 -25.72 15.49
N PHE A 3 -45.85 -24.77 15.76
CA PHE A 3 -45.99 -23.54 14.97
C PHE A 3 -44.95 -22.45 15.29
N ILE A 4 -44.35 -22.50 16.48
CA ILE A 4 -43.35 -21.51 16.92
C ILE A 4 -42.01 -21.75 16.19
N TYR A 5 -41.65 -23.01 15.94
CA TYR A 5 -40.45 -23.36 15.15
C TYR A 5 -40.60 -23.06 13.66
N GLY A 6 -41.82 -23.16 13.10
CA GLY A 6 -42.07 -22.80 11.70
C GLY A 6 -41.99 -21.30 11.43
N LEU A 7 -42.49 -20.47 12.35
CA LEU A 7 -42.37 -19.01 12.27
C LEU A 7 -40.91 -18.54 12.48
N GLY A 8 -40.19 -19.16 13.41
CA GLY A 8 -38.77 -18.88 13.66
C GLY A 8 -37.86 -19.29 12.50
N LEU A 9 -38.13 -20.42 11.85
CA LEU A 9 -37.37 -20.89 10.67
C LEU A 9 -37.59 -19.98 9.45
N SER A 10 -38.80 -19.43 9.28
CA SER A 10 -39.12 -18.55 8.15
C SER A 10 -38.49 -17.15 8.29
N VAL A 11 -38.30 -16.66 9.52
CA VAL A 11 -37.62 -15.38 9.79
C VAL A 11 -36.09 -15.51 9.60
N ALA A 12 -35.51 -16.66 9.92
CA ALA A 12 -34.07 -16.91 9.72
C ALA A 12 -33.67 -17.00 8.24
N VAL A 13 -34.56 -17.49 7.37
CA VAL A 13 -34.30 -17.57 5.92
C VAL A 13 -34.38 -16.20 5.23
N LEU A 14 -35.17 -15.26 5.76
CA LEU A 14 -35.26 -13.89 5.22
C LEU A 14 -34.05 -13.00 5.57
N ILE A 15 -33.25 -13.35 6.59
CA ILE A 15 -32.06 -12.57 6.99
C ILE A 15 -30.81 -12.97 6.18
N ILE A 16 -30.78 -14.15 5.57
CA ILE A 16 -29.62 -14.65 4.79
C ILE A 16 -29.65 -14.14 3.33
N ALA A 17 -30.80 -13.72 2.81
CA ALA A 17 -30.95 -13.27 1.42
C ALA A 17 -30.55 -11.79 1.16
N CYS A 18 -30.09 -11.05 2.18
CA CYS A 18 -29.71 -9.64 2.05
C CYS A 18 -28.28 -9.33 2.52
N SER A 19 -27.35 -10.28 2.39
CA SER A 19 -25.92 -10.01 2.60
C SER A 19 -25.15 -9.79 1.30
N CYS A 20 -25.79 -9.13 0.32
CA CYS A 20 -25.09 -8.42 -0.74
C CYS A 20 -24.85 -6.98 -0.28
N SER A 21 -23.67 -6.69 0.29
CA SER A 21 -23.18 -5.32 0.36
C SER A 21 -22.73 -4.87 -1.03
N LYS A 22 -23.67 -4.74 -1.98
CA LYS A 22 -23.48 -3.85 -3.11
C LYS A 22 -23.76 -2.45 -2.59
N SER A 23 -22.68 -1.79 -2.17
CA SER A 23 -22.69 -0.34 -1.98
C SER A 23 -23.35 0.30 -3.21
N PRO A 24 -24.28 1.26 -3.05
CA PRO A 24 -24.71 2.05 -4.19
C PRO A 24 -23.46 2.76 -4.73
N THR A 25 -22.96 2.27 -5.86
CA THR A 25 -22.06 3.04 -6.71
C THR A 25 -22.90 4.18 -7.25
N ASN A 26 -23.03 5.24 -6.45
CA ASN A 26 -23.14 6.56 -7.03
C ASN A 26 -21.84 6.73 -7.81
N SER A 27 -21.91 6.52 -9.12
CA SER A 27 -20.92 7.02 -10.06
C SER A 27 -20.99 8.55 -10.06
N THR A 28 -20.61 9.15 -8.93
CA THR A 28 -19.82 10.36 -9.00
C THR A 28 -18.45 9.86 -9.41
N GLU A 29 -18.25 9.72 -10.72
CA GLU A 29 -16.92 9.59 -11.29
C GLU A 29 -16.15 10.84 -10.90
N THR A 30 -15.61 10.81 -9.68
CA THR A 30 -14.50 11.67 -9.33
C THR A 30 -13.40 11.22 -10.27
N PRO A 31 -12.83 12.12 -11.09
CA PRO A 31 -11.70 11.76 -11.93
C PRO A 31 -10.68 11.01 -11.07
N PRO A 32 -10.04 9.95 -11.59
CA PRO A 32 -9.03 9.22 -10.82
C PRO A 32 -8.11 10.26 -10.19
N ILE A 33 -7.98 10.20 -8.85
CA ILE A 33 -7.04 11.06 -8.14
C ILE A 33 -5.66 10.72 -8.72
N TYR A 34 -5.22 11.53 -9.67
CA TYR A 34 -3.84 11.56 -10.10
C TYR A 34 -3.11 12.30 -9.00
N THR A 35 -2.55 11.56 -8.04
CA THR A 35 -1.54 12.15 -7.16
C THR A 35 -0.36 12.47 -8.06
N GLU A 36 -0.16 13.76 -8.34
CA GLU A 36 0.99 14.20 -9.12
C GLU A 36 2.29 13.67 -8.47
N PRO A 37 3.26 13.25 -9.30
CA PRO A 37 4.55 12.81 -8.79
C PRO A 37 5.24 13.98 -8.10
N VAL A 38 5.63 13.78 -6.84
CA VAL A 38 6.41 14.73 -6.06
C VAL A 38 7.80 14.83 -6.69
N LYS A 39 8.24 16.07 -6.96
CA LYS A 39 9.62 16.34 -7.41
C LYS A 39 10.60 15.92 -6.32
N THR A 40 11.51 15.02 -6.67
CA THR A 40 12.52 14.45 -5.76
C THR A 40 13.86 14.28 -6.50
N GLU A 41 14.98 14.45 -5.80
CA GLU A 41 16.33 14.21 -6.34
C GLU A 41 16.77 12.74 -6.16
N VAL A 42 16.26 12.07 -5.13
CA VAL A 42 16.55 10.66 -4.84
C VAL A 42 15.30 9.80 -5.08
N SER A 43 15.47 8.68 -5.78
CA SER A 43 14.42 7.67 -5.97
C SER A 43 14.39 6.68 -4.81
N PHE A 44 13.20 6.42 -4.28
CA PHE A 44 13.01 5.51 -3.14
C PHE A 44 12.00 4.40 -3.47
N TRP A 45 12.46 3.16 -3.30
CA TRP A 45 11.67 1.93 -3.44
C TRP A 45 11.62 1.20 -2.09
N LEU A 46 10.43 0.78 -1.68
CA LEU A 46 10.21 0.16 -0.36
C LEU A 46 9.53 -1.21 -0.47
N THR A 47 10.08 -2.18 0.26
CA THR A 47 9.44 -3.45 0.60
C THR A 47 9.35 -3.56 2.12
N LYS A 48 8.18 -3.92 2.65
CA LYS A 48 7.96 -4.13 4.09
C LYS A 48 7.70 -5.61 4.37
N GLY A 49 8.16 -6.10 5.53
CA GLY A 49 7.96 -7.49 5.94
C GLY A 49 6.49 -7.88 6.15
N ASP A 50 5.63 -6.91 6.43
CA ASP A 50 4.17 -7.08 6.51
C ASP A 50 3.48 -7.08 5.13
N GLN A 51 4.25 -6.97 4.04
CA GLN A 51 3.79 -6.95 2.64
C GLN A 51 2.86 -5.77 2.27
N THR A 52 2.69 -4.77 3.14
CA THR A 52 1.90 -3.56 2.82
C THR A 52 2.57 -2.68 1.76
N ALA A 53 3.85 -2.93 1.47
CA ALA A 53 4.58 -2.42 0.33
C ALA A 53 5.49 -3.52 -0.24
N LEU A 54 5.46 -3.71 -1.56
CA LEU A 54 6.27 -4.69 -2.29
C LEU A 54 6.90 -3.98 -3.49
N LEU A 55 8.21 -3.71 -3.42
CA LEU A 55 8.96 -2.92 -4.40
C LEU A 55 8.17 -1.69 -4.87
N LYS A 56 7.60 -0.95 -3.90
CA LYS A 56 6.70 0.16 -4.18
C LYS A 56 7.51 1.45 -4.28
N LYS A 57 7.42 2.15 -5.41
CA LYS A 57 7.98 3.50 -5.55
C LYS A 57 7.25 4.45 -4.60
N GLN A 58 8.01 5.20 -3.80
CA GLN A 58 7.46 6.17 -2.85
C GLN A 58 7.29 7.53 -3.51
N ASN A 59 6.17 8.21 -3.22
CA ASN A 59 5.87 9.55 -3.72
C ASN A 59 6.20 10.61 -2.66
N ILE A 60 7.47 10.71 -2.28
CA ILE A 60 7.97 11.65 -1.27
C ILE A 60 9.18 12.43 -1.81
N ALA A 61 9.39 13.65 -1.33
CA ALA A 61 10.56 14.46 -1.68
C ALA A 61 11.77 14.08 -0.80
N LEU A 62 12.81 13.55 -1.43
CA LEU A 62 14.13 13.35 -0.85
C LEU A 62 15.12 14.22 -1.62
N ASN A 63 15.28 15.45 -1.14
CA ASN A 63 16.12 16.47 -1.76
C ASN A 63 17.30 16.79 -0.82
N PHE A 64 18.46 17.09 -1.38
CA PHE A 64 19.64 17.48 -0.63
C PHE A 64 19.42 18.84 0.04
N SER A 65 19.87 18.97 1.28
CA SER A 65 19.87 20.24 2.00
C SER A 65 21.13 20.36 2.87
N ALA A 66 21.51 21.60 3.17
CA ALA A 66 22.61 21.91 4.09
C ALA A 66 22.14 22.00 5.56
N THR A 67 20.99 21.40 5.90
CA THR A 67 20.42 21.47 7.25
C THR A 67 21.22 20.61 8.23
N SER A 68 21.36 21.05 9.49
CA SER A 68 22.01 20.24 10.52
C SER A 68 21.21 18.96 10.80
N ASN A 69 21.89 17.82 10.83
CA ASN A 69 21.32 16.52 11.17
C ASN A 69 21.70 16.12 12.61
N SER A 70 20.73 15.72 13.41
CA SER A 70 20.96 15.15 14.76
C SER A 70 20.75 13.63 14.82
N SER A 71 20.37 13.01 13.70
CA SER A 71 20.22 11.56 13.57
C SER A 71 21.55 10.91 13.16
N PRO A 72 21.73 9.60 13.34
CA PRO A 72 22.87 8.89 12.78
C PRO A 72 23.02 9.15 11.28
N THR A 73 24.26 9.31 10.83
CA THR A 73 24.60 9.54 9.42
C THR A 73 25.34 8.32 8.88
N ILE A 74 24.92 7.84 7.70
CA ILE A 74 25.68 6.88 6.90
C ILE A 74 26.38 7.68 5.81
N GLU A 75 27.71 7.64 5.77
CA GLU A 75 28.54 8.35 4.81
C GLU A 75 29.11 7.38 3.77
N VAL A 76 29.08 7.79 2.49
CA VAL A 76 29.63 7.03 1.37
C VAL A 76 30.95 7.67 0.96
N ASP A 77 32.07 6.95 1.11
CA ASP A 77 33.36 7.37 0.58
C ASP A 77 33.61 6.75 -0.80
N PRO A 78 33.59 7.55 -1.88
CA PRO A 78 33.80 7.03 -3.24
C PRO A 78 35.24 6.58 -3.53
N ASN A 79 36.21 6.89 -2.66
CA ASN A 79 37.60 6.45 -2.82
C ASN A 79 37.84 5.04 -2.27
N THR A 80 36.93 4.55 -1.43
CA THR A 80 36.97 3.18 -0.92
C THR A 80 36.23 2.27 -1.88
N THR A 81 36.96 1.35 -2.53
CA THR A 81 36.40 0.43 -3.53
C THR A 81 36.46 -1.02 -3.06
N PHE A 82 35.53 -1.82 -3.55
CA PHE A 82 35.40 -3.25 -3.26
C PHE A 82 35.18 -4.04 -4.56
N GLN A 83 34.70 -5.28 -4.48
CA GLN A 83 34.38 -6.08 -5.65
C GLN A 83 33.31 -5.43 -6.54
N THR A 84 33.41 -5.66 -7.85
CA THR A 84 32.39 -5.26 -8.81
C THR A 84 31.17 -6.19 -8.76
N ILE A 85 30.04 -5.72 -9.29
CA ILE A 85 28.81 -6.51 -9.40
C ILE A 85 28.62 -6.95 -10.84
N ASP A 86 28.48 -8.25 -11.07
CA ASP A 86 28.18 -8.83 -12.38
C ASP A 86 26.68 -8.73 -12.71
N GLY A 87 25.81 -9.21 -11.81
CA GLY A 87 24.36 -9.06 -11.98
C GLY A 87 23.50 -9.82 -10.96
N PHE A 88 22.19 -9.77 -11.18
CA PHE A 88 21.15 -10.47 -10.42
C PHE A 88 20.18 -11.16 -11.42
N GLY A 89 19.55 -12.30 -11.06
CA GLY A 89 18.65 -13.04 -11.96
C GLY A 89 17.78 -14.10 -11.25
N TYR A 90 16.92 -14.80 -12.01
CA TYR A 90 16.08 -15.91 -11.54
C TYR A 90 15.89 -16.99 -12.63
N THR A 91 15.46 -18.19 -12.25
CA THR A 91 15.06 -19.31 -13.13
C THR A 91 13.77 -19.95 -12.65
#